data_AF-A0A529K1H8-F1
#
_entry.id   AF-A0A529K1H8-F1
#
_cell.length_a   1.000
_cell.length_b   1.000
_cell.length_c   1.000
_cell.angle_alpha   90.00
_cell.angle_beta   90.00
_cell.angle_gamma   90.00
#
_symmetry.space_group_name_H-M   'P 1'
#
loop_
_entity.id
_entity.type
_entity.pdbx_description
1 polymer ?
#
loop_
_entity_poly.entity_id
_entity_poly.type
_entity_poly.pdbx_seq_one_letter_code
_entity_poly.pdbx_strand_id
1 'polypeptide(L)' 'MTQANGPLRIGIGGPVGSGKTTLTEKLCKALRDEFSIAVVTNDIYTKEDAMMLARLQA' A
#
# COMPACT_ATOMS: atom_id res chain seq x y z
N MET A 1 12.19 -13.10 16.37
CA MET A 1 11.81 -14.31 15.61
C MET A 1 11.93 -13.99 14.13
N THR A 2 12.82 -14.68 13.42
CA THR A 2 12.90 -14.59 11.95
C THR A 2 11.86 -15.53 11.37
N GLN A 3 10.80 -14.97 10.74
CA GLN A 3 9.80 -15.79 10.05
C GLN A 3 10.46 -16.50 8.86
N ALA A 4 10.22 -17.80 8.71
CA ALA A 4 10.83 -18.65 7.68
C ALA A 4 10.58 -18.15 6.24
N ASN A 5 9.52 -17.36 6.03
CA ASN A 5 9.06 -16.92 4.71
C ASN A 5 9.25 -15.41 4.44
N GLY A 6 9.93 -14.68 5.34
CA GLY A 6 10.08 -13.22 5.24
C GLY A 6 8.75 -12.47 5.43
N PRO A 7 8.68 -11.17 5.07
CA PRO A 7 7.45 -10.38 5.19
C PRO A 7 6.37 -10.87 4.21
N LEU A 8 5.11 -10.80 4.65
CA LEU A 8 3.95 -11.05 3.78
C LEU A 8 3.93 -10.03 2.63
N ARG A 9 3.76 -10.50 1.39
CA ARG A 9 3.67 -9.66 0.19
C ARG A 9 2.31 -9.87 -0.47
N ILE A 10 1.58 -8.79 -0.72
CA ILE A 10 0.24 -8.83 -1.32
C ILE A 10 0.26 -7.97 -2.58
N GLY A 11 -0.17 -8.54 -3.72
CA GLY A 11 -0.34 -7.82 -4.98
C GLY A 11 -1.81 -7.46 -5.21
N ILE A 12 -2.08 -6.21 -5.61
CA ILE A 12 -3.44 -5.73 -5.93
C ILE A 12 -3.52 -5.42 -7.43
N GLY A 13 -4.24 -6.27 -8.17
CA GLY A 13 -4.43 -6.16 -9.61
C GLY A 13 -5.86 -5.77 -10.02
N GLY A 14 -6.00 -5.17 -11.20
CA GLY A 14 -7.30 -4.75 -11.74
C GLY A 14 -7.18 -3.66 -12.83
N PRO A 15 -8.22 -3.45 -13.65
CA PRO A 15 -8.21 -2.45 -14.73
C PRO A 15 -8.06 -1.01 -14.20
N VAL A 16 -7.77 -0.07 -15.11
CA VAL A 16 -7.70 1.36 -14.77
C VAL A 16 -9.05 1.82 -14.20
N GLY A 17 -9.02 2.58 -13.10
CA GLY A 17 -10.24 3.06 -12.43
C GLY A 17 -10.93 2.06 -11.49
N SER A 18 -10.43 0.83 -11.33
CA SER A 18 -11.05 -0.18 -10.45
C SER A 18 -10.85 0.06 -8.94
N GLY A 19 -10.25 1.19 -8.56
CA GLY A 19 -10.04 1.56 -7.15
C GLY A 19 -8.86 0.86 -6.45
N LYS A 20 -7.87 0.32 -7.18
CA LYS A 20 -6.69 -0.35 -6.59
C LYS A 20 -6.00 0.51 -5.53
N THR A 21 -5.69 1.77 -5.85
CA THR A 21 -5.04 2.70 -4.93
C THR A 21 -5.89 2.99 -3.68
N THR A 22 -7.20 3.19 -3.86
CA THR A 22 -8.15 3.40 -2.75
C THR A 22 -8.23 2.18 -1.84
N LEU A 23 -8.21 0.97 -2.40
CA LEU A 23 -8.17 -0.27 -1.62
C LEU A 23 -6.87 -0.37 -0.81
N THR A 24 -5.73 -0.11 -1.45
CA THR A 24 -4.42 -0.09 -0.77
C THR A 24 -4.41 0.87 0.41
N GLU A 25 -4.93 2.09 0.24
CA GLU A 25 -5.04 3.09 1.29
C GLU A 25 -5.89 2.58 2.48
N LYS A 26 -7.10 2.06 2.21
CA LYS A 26 -8.00 1.57 3.24
C LYS A 26 -7.40 0.39 4.02
N LEU A 27 -6.73 -0.53 3.32
CA LEU A 27 -6.03 -1.65 3.95
C LEU A 27 -4.90 -1.16 4.86
N CYS A 28 -4.09 -0.21 4.40
CA CYS A 28 -3.02 0.35 5.22
C CYS A 28 -3.58 1.02 6.48
N LYS A 29 -4.63 1.85 6.35
CA LYS A 29 -5.27 2.52 7.49
C LYS A 29 -5.86 1.54 8.49
N ALA A 30 -6.50 0.47 8.03
CA ALA A 30 -7.11 -0.52 8.90
C ALA A 30 -6.09 -1.41 9.65
N LEU A 31 -4.89 -1.59 9.08
CA LEU A 31 -3.92 -2.56 9.57
C LEU A 31 -2.67 -1.93 10.21
N ARG A 32 -2.50 -0.61 10.13
CA ARG A 32 -1.29 0.10 10.58
C ARG A 32 -0.95 -0.05 12.07
N ASP A 33 -1.96 -0.32 12.91
CA ASP A 33 -1.76 -0.47 14.35
C ASP A 33 -1.29 -1.88 14.72
N GLU A 34 -1.53 -2.87 13.86
CA GLU A 34 -1.18 -4.28 14.09
C GLU A 34 0.08 -4.71 13.32
N PHE A 35 0.35 -4.08 12.16
CA PHE A 35 1.42 -4.49 11.27
C PHE A 35 2.33 -3.33 10.87
N SER A 36 3.62 -3.62 10.75
CA SER A 36 4.57 -2.74 10.06
C SER A 36 4.38 -2.90 8.55
N ILE A 37 3.77 -1.90 7.91
CA ILE A 37 3.33 -1.95 6.52
C ILE A 37 4.19 -1.04 5.65
N ALA A 38 4.53 -1.52 4.46
CA ALA A 38 5.12 -0.74 3.38
C ALA A 38 4.34 -0.99 2.08
N VAL A 39 4.17 0.06 1.27
CA VAL A 39 3.52 -0.03 -0.04
C VAL A 39 4.53 0.26 -1.14
N VAL A 40 4.58 -0.62 -2.13
CA VAL A 40 5.34 -0.42 -3.37
C VAL A 40 4.34 -0.31 -4.50
N THR A 41 4.33 0.83 -5.20
CA THR A 41 3.42 1.09 -6.32
C THR A 41 4.21 1.67 -7.49
N ASN A 42 3.90 1.18 -8.70
CA ASN A 42 4.44 1.67 -9.97
C ASN A 42 3.46 2.59 -10.70
N ASP A 43 2.27 2.82 -10.14
CA ASP A 43 1.19 3.63 -10.72
C ASP A 43 1.36 5.14 -10.45
N ILE A 44 2.44 5.50 -9.74
CA ILE A 44 2.75 6.86 -9.31
C ILE A 44 3.78 7.44 -10.27
N TYR A 45 3.30 8.09 -11.32
CA TYR A 45 4.14 8.80 -12.27
C TYR A 45 4.44 10.24 -11.81
N THR A 46 3.70 10.76 -10.81
CA THR A 46 3.81 12.13 -10.31
C THR A 46 4.26 12.16 -8.84
N LYS A 47 5.04 13.18 -8.46
CA LYS A 47 5.50 13.34 -7.06
C LYS A 47 4.32 13.64 -6.13
N GLU A 48 3.27 14.23 -6.66
CA GLU A 48 2.04 14.60 -5.99
C GLU A 48 1.28 13.35 -5.51
N ASP A 49 1.15 12.34 -6.36
CA ASP A 49 0.52 11.07 -6.01
C ASP A 49 1.33 10.31 -4.93
N ALA A 50 2.67 10.36 -5.00
CA ALA A 50 3.57 9.81 -3.99
C ALA A 50 3.37 10.47 -2.62
N MET A 51 3.33 11.81 -2.62
CA MET A 51 3.11 12.60 -1.42
C MET A 51 1.70 12.40 -0.84
N MET A 52 0.69 12.24 -1.69
CA MET A 52 -0.68 11.96 -1.24
C MET A 52 -0.74 10.62 -0.52
N LEU A 53 -0.15 9.57 -1.09
CA LEU A 53 -0.11 8.25 -0.45
C LEU A 53 0.66 8.29 0.88
N ALA A 54 1.83 8.94 0.92
CA ALA A 54 2.63 9.06 2.14
C ALA A 54 1.89 9.84 3.25
N ARG A 55 1.17 10.91 2.91
CA ARG A 55 0.35 11.67 3.87
C ARG A 55 -0.85 10.88 4.40
N LEU A 56 -1.43 10.01 3.59
CA LEU A 56 -2.57 9.17 3.99
C LEU A 56 -2.15 7.97 4.85
N GLN A 57 -0.87 7.58 4.79
CA GLN A 57 -0.26 6.55 5.62
C GLN A 57 0.31 7.09 6.94
N ALA A 58 0.55 8.40 7.05
CA ALA A 58 0.92 9.08 8.30
C ALA A 58 -0.25 9.10 9.29
#